data_AF-C0FQ94-F1
#
_entry.id   AF-C0FQ94-F1
#
_cell.length_a   1.000
_cell.length_b   1.000
_cell.length_c   1.000
_cell.angle_alpha   90.00
_cell.angle_beta   90.00
_cell.angle_gamma   90.00
#
_symmetry.space_group_name_H-M   'P 1'
#
loop_
_entity.id
_entity.type
_entity.pdbx_description
1 polymer ?
#
loop_
_entity_poly.entity_id
_entity_poly.type
_entity_poly.pdbx_seq_one_letter_code
_entity_poly.pdbx_strand_id
1 'polypeptide(L)'
;MSKGIVGKNNWALVLLLLVGVVLGGLIGKLCAGVPALGWLNYGQSFGFVNPMVLDLGILVLTFGFTVDITVAGILGIVIAIIIYRLL
;
A
#
# COMPACT_ATOMS: atom_id res chain seq x y z
N MET A 1 -31.46 -13.91 -2.56
CA MET A 1 -30.96 -13.81 -1.17
C MET A 1 -29.44 -13.90 -1.18
N SER A 2 -28.76 -12.78 -0.95
CA SER A 2 -27.53 -12.70 -0.16
C SER A 2 -27.60 -11.35 0.56
N LYS A 3 -27.29 -11.38 1.86
CA LYS A 3 -27.67 -10.41 2.88
C LYS A 3 -26.35 -9.93 3.51
N GLY A 4 -26.18 -8.62 3.68
CA GLY A 4 -25.02 -7.97 4.32
C GLY A 4 -23.91 -7.67 3.31
N ILE A 5 -23.45 -6.42 3.15
CA ILE A 5 -22.93 -5.55 4.22
C ILE A 5 -23.33 -4.07 3.95
N VAL A 6 -24.16 -3.55 4.85
CA VAL A 6 -24.11 -2.24 5.56
C VAL A 6 -23.81 -0.97 4.74
N GLY A 7 -24.75 -0.01 4.86
CA GLY A 7 -24.87 1.20 4.06
C GLY A 7 -23.61 2.03 3.87
N LYS A 8 -23.55 2.70 2.72
CA LYS A 8 -22.55 3.67 2.22
C LYS A 8 -21.62 4.24 3.31
N ASN A 9 -20.64 3.43 3.73
CA ASN A 9 -19.73 3.78 4.80
C ASN A 9 -18.40 4.15 4.15
N ASN A 10 -18.05 5.42 4.16
CA ASN A 10 -16.78 5.91 3.63
C ASN A 10 -15.58 5.17 4.28
N TRP A 11 -15.77 4.64 5.49
CA TRP A 11 -14.82 3.77 6.18
C TRP A 11 -14.54 2.45 5.47
N ALA A 12 -15.54 1.83 4.84
CA ALA A 12 -15.34 0.60 4.09
C ALA A 12 -14.47 0.87 2.85
N LEU A 13 -14.65 2.01 2.19
CA LEU A 13 -13.81 2.44 1.07
C LEU A 13 -12.35 2.58 1.50
N VAL A 14 -12.09 3.25 2.63
CA VAL A 14 -10.73 3.44 3.16
C VAL A 14 -10.07 2.10 3.47
N LEU A 15 -10.79 1.16 4.09
CA LEU A 15 -10.27 -0.19 4.35
C LEU A 15 -9.97 -0.95 3.05
N LEU A 16 -10.84 -0.86 2.06
CA LEU A 16 -10.65 -1.50 0.76
C LEU A 16 -9.43 -0.93 0.03
N LEU A 17 -9.23 0.39 0.10
CA LEU A 17 -8.04 1.06 -0.44
C LEU A 17 -6.76 0.61 0.27
N LEU A 18 -6.75 0.57 1.61
CA LEU A 18 -5.60 0.10 2.39
C LEU A 18 -5.23 -1.34 2.00
N VAL A 19 -6.22 -2.23 1.93
CA VAL A 19 -6.02 -3.62 1.50
C VAL A 19 -5.54 -3.70 0.05
N GLY A 20 -6.12 -2.90 -0.85
CA GLY A 20 -5.72 -2.83 -2.25
C GLY A 20 -4.25 -2.41 -2.45
N VAL A 21 -3.79 -1.39 -1.70
CA VAL A 21 -2.40 -0.94 -1.72
C VAL A 21 -1.46 -2.04 -1.20
N VAL A 22 -1.80 -2.68 -0.06
CA VAL A 22 -0.96 -3.72 0.54
C VAL A 22 -0.85 -4.93 -0.38
N LEU A 23 -1.97 -5.38 -0.97
CA LEU A 23 -2.00 -6.49 -1.93
C LEU A 23 -1.27 -6.13 -3.24
N GLY A 24 -1.47 -4.91 -3.77
CA GLY A 24 -0.76 -4.42 -4.94
C GLY A 24 0.76 -4.35 -4.73
N GLY A 25 1.20 -3.88 -3.56
CA GLY A 25 2.61 -3.86 -3.17
C GLY A 25 3.22 -5.26 -3.01
N LEU A 26 2.48 -6.22 -2.44
CA LEU A 26 2.88 -7.62 -2.36
C LEU A 26 3.04 -8.24 -3.75
N ILE A 27 2.06 -8.03 -4.64
CA ILE A 27 2.12 -8.50 -6.03
C ILE A 27 3.31 -7.87 -6.75
N GLY A 28 3.55 -6.56 -6.58
CA GLY A 28 4.71 -5.88 -7.16
C GLY A 28 6.04 -6.46 -6.70
N LYS A 29 6.16 -6.86 -5.43
CA LYS A 29 7.38 -7.52 -4.90
C LYS A 29 7.55 -8.94 -5.43
N LEU A 30 6.47 -9.70 -5.57
CA LEU A 30 6.51 -11.05 -6.16
C LEU A 30 6.83 -11.02 -7.66
N CYS A 31 6.32 -10.02 -8.39
CA CYS A 31 6.57 -9.82 -9.81
C CYS A 31 7.96 -9.25 -10.13
N ALA A 32 8.70 -8.75 -9.14
CA ALA A 32 10.04 -8.20 -9.32
C ALA A 32 11.05 -9.25 -9.83
N GLY A 33 10.81 -10.54 -9.59
CA GLY A 33 11.66 -11.64 -10.06
C GLY A 33 11.44 -12.04 -11.52
N VAL A 34 10.41 -11.50 -12.20
CA VAL A 34 10.08 -11.83 -13.59
C VAL A 34 10.57 -10.70 -14.51
N PRO A 35 11.51 -10.94 -15.45
CA PRO A 35 12.09 -9.91 -16.31
C PRO A 35 11.06 -9.07 -17.09
N ALA A 36 9.93 -9.67 -17.45
CA ALA A 36 8.84 -9.00 -18.15
C ALA A 36 7.90 -8.17 -17.24
N LEU A 37 7.89 -8.42 -15.92
CA LEU A 37 7.04 -7.71 -14.95
C LEU A 37 7.85 -6.90 -13.92
N GLY A 38 9.18 -6.79 -14.08
CA GLY A 38 10.02 -5.97 -13.19
C GLY A 38 9.58 -4.49 -13.12
N TRP A 39 8.93 -4.00 -14.17
CA TRP A 39 8.36 -2.64 -14.22
C TRP A 39 7.19 -2.44 -13.23
N LEU A 40 6.51 -3.50 -12.78
CA LEU A 40 5.46 -3.41 -11.77
C LEU A 40 6.02 -3.02 -10.40
N ASN A 41 7.26 -3.41 -10.12
CA ASN A 41 7.98 -3.02 -8.91
C ASN A 41 8.58 -1.62 -9.03
N TYR A 42 8.61 -1.03 -10.23
CA TYR A 42 9.10 0.32 -10.42
C TYR A 42 8.30 1.27 -9.52
N GLY A 43 9.02 1.98 -8.66
CA GLY A 43 8.42 2.74 -7.59
C GLY A 43 9.46 3.60 -6.91
N GLN A 44 8.99 4.66 -6.27
CA GLN A 44 9.81 5.49 -5.40
C GLN A 44 9.40 5.23 -3.96
N SER A 45 10.37 5.03 -3.10
CA SER A 45 10.15 4.96 -1.66
C SER A 45 9.86 6.37 -1.16
N PHE A 46 8.63 6.60 -0.71
CA PHE A 46 8.16 7.87 -0.19
C PHE A 46 8.10 7.77 1.33
N GLY A 47 8.77 8.67 2.06
CA GLY A 47 8.78 8.66 3.52
C GLY A 47 10.10 9.14 4.13
N PHE A 48 10.32 8.82 5.41
CA PHE A 48 11.60 9.01 6.08
C PHE A 48 12.61 7.95 5.60
N VAL A 49 13.03 8.08 4.33
CA VAL A 49 14.01 7.19 3.69
C VAL A 49 15.34 7.24 4.47
N ASN A 50 15.65 8.40 5.05
CA ASN A 50 16.64 8.53 6.10
C ASN A 50 15.88 8.55 7.44
N PRO A 51 16.03 7.52 8.29
CA PRO A 51 15.31 7.47 9.55
C PRO A 51 15.65 8.71 10.38
N MET A 52 14.63 9.34 10.96
CA MET A 52 14.86 10.43 11.89
C MET A 52 15.37 9.83 13.19
N VAL A 53 16.68 9.90 13.37
CA VAL A 53 17.37 9.44 14.58
C VAL A 53 17.41 10.60 15.57
N LEU A 54 16.64 10.48 16.65
CA LEU A 54 16.73 11.37 17.79
C LEU A 54 17.62 10.71 18.84
N ASP A 55 18.84 11.23 18.97
CA ASP A 55 19.82 10.78 19.95
C ASP A 55 19.76 11.68 21.20
N LEU A 56 19.35 11.11 22.33
CA LEU A 56 19.28 11.80 23.62
C LEU A 56 20.50 11.48 24.50
N GLY A 57 21.53 10.79 23.99
CA GLY A 57 22.77 10.41 24.67
C GLY A 57 22.66 9.20 25.60
N ILE A 58 21.46 8.93 26.14
CA ILE A 58 21.14 7.76 27.00
C ILE A 58 20.18 6.80 26.30
N LEU A 59 19.46 7.29 25.30
CA LEU A 59 18.42 6.59 24.56
C LEU A 59 18.40 7.11 23.13
N VAL A 60 18.40 6.19 22.16
CA VAL A 60 18.29 6.49 20.74
C VAL A 60 16.90 6.09 20.26
N LEU A 61 16.17 7.06 19.71
CA LEU A 61 14.82 6.85 19.20
C LEU A 61 14.84 7.03 17.67
N THR A 62 14.57 5.93 16.96
CA THR A 62 14.61 5.90 15.49
C THR A 62 13.19 5.90 14.96
N PHE A 63 12.75 7.02 14.38
CA PHE A 63 11.46 7.09 13.70
C PHE A 63 11.64 6.71 12.23
N GLY A 64 11.14 5.54 11.86
CA GLY A 64 11.12 5.06 10.48
C GLY A 64 9.68 4.91 9.98
N PHE A 65 9.32 5.67 8.95
CA PHE A 65 8.08 5.46 8.20
C PHE A 65 8.42 5.57 6.71
N THR A 66 8.48 4.43 6.04
CA THR A 66 8.77 4.33 4.60
C THR A 66 7.58 3.66 3.93
N VAL A 67 7.05 4.30 2.89
CA VAL A 67 5.97 3.79 2.05
C VAL A 67 6.50 3.63 0.64
N ASP A 68 6.67 2.39 0.21
CA ASP A 68 7.06 2.09 -1.16
C ASP A 68 5.85 2.23 -2.08
N ILE A 69 5.77 3.33 -2.84
CA ILE A 69 4.73 3.51 -3.85
C ILE A 69 5.24 2.92 -5.16
N THR A 70 4.81 1.69 -5.43
CA THR A 70 5.12 0.96 -6.67
C THR A 70 3.97 1.06 -7.67
N VAL A 71 4.26 0.89 -8.96
CA VAL A 71 3.25 0.81 -10.03
C VAL A 71 2.22 -0.28 -9.73
N ALA A 72 2.64 -1.42 -9.17
CA ALA A 72 1.74 -2.47 -8.71
C ALA A 72 0.82 -2.02 -7.55
N GLY A 73 1.32 -1.20 -6.63
CA GLY A 73 0.51 -0.58 -5.58
C GLY A 73 -0.57 0.35 -6.15
N ILE A 74 -0.23 1.16 -7.15
CA ILE A 74 -1.18 2.02 -7.87
C ILE A 74 -2.26 1.17 -8.56
N LEU A 75 -1.87 0.07 -9.21
CA LEU A 75 -2.84 -0.86 -9.81
C LEU A 75 -3.75 -1.49 -8.75
N GLY A 76 -3.22 -1.84 -7.58
CA GLY A 76 -4.00 -2.32 -6.44
C GLY A 76 -5.06 -1.32 -5.97
N ILE A 77 -4.74 -0.02 -5.94
CA ILE A 77 -5.70 1.06 -5.66
C ILE A 77 -6.81 1.09 -6.71
N VAL A 78 -6.44 1.07 -7.99
CA VAL A 78 -7.42 1.14 -9.10
C VAL A 78 -8.39 -0.05 -9.03
N ILE A 79 -7.89 -1.26 -8.79
CA ILE A 79 -8.71 -2.46 -8.62
C ILE A 79 -9.63 -2.32 -7.40
N ALA A 80 -9.13 -1.83 -6.27
CA ALA A 80 -9.94 -1.61 -5.07
C ALA A 80 -11.08 -0.62 -5.31
N ILE A 81 -10.84 0.45 -6.08
CA ILE A 81 -11.88 1.42 -6.46
C ILE A 81 -12.93 0.75 -7.37
N ILE A 82 -12.50 -0.08 -8.34
CA ILE A 82 -13.42 -0.81 -9.22
C ILE A 82 -14.31 -1.76 -8.41
N ILE A 83 -13.72 -2.55 -7.49
CA ILE A 83 -14.46 -3.46 -6.60
C ILE A 83 -15.45 -2.68 -5.74
N TYR A 84 -15.02 -1.55 -5.17
CA TYR A 84 -15.91 -0.68 -4.38
C TYR A 84 -17.09 -0.14 -5.20
N ARG A 85 -16.87 0.19 -6.48
CA ARG A 85 -17.92 0.69 -7.36
C ARG A 85 -18.90 -0.41 -7.80
N LEU A 86 -18.45 -1.66 -7.83
CA LEU A 86 -19.24 -2.84 -8.17
C LEU A 86 -20.07 -3.38 -6.99
N LEU A 87 -19.67 -3.06 -5.76
CA LEU A 87 -20.37 -3.39 -4.51
C LEU A 87 -21.50 -2.40 -4.21
#